data_AF-A0A9X2R6I9-F1
#
_entry.id   AF-A0A9X2R6I9-F1
#
_cell.length_a   1.000
_cell.length_b   1.000
_cell.length_c   1.000
_cell.angle_alpha   90.00
_cell.angle_beta   90.00
_cell.angle_gamma   90.00
#
_symmetry.space_group_name_H-M   'P 1'
#
loop_
_entity.id
_entity.type
_entity.pdbx_description
1 polymer ?
#
loop_
_entity_poly.entity_id
_entity_poly.type
_entity_poly.pdbx_seq_one_letter_code
_entity_poly.pdbx_strand_id
1 'polypeptide(L)'
;MSPSLGQEKGPIEVPDPVLSGIEFSVSVPGDSSLAARGAPTLRVAGASFSLSYDATEGAWTADDVSVASSGSANVEVVANDAVLRSTTTRTIPGWLSILPPLLAIGMALLYRRVVPALFFGIWVGAVIAIGITPWGAFKGLLDSFQVYVLNAMSSSSHVAIILFSLMIGGMVGIISKNGGTLGIVERLTGWASDSKRGQMVTGVLGVSIFFDDYANTLIVGNTMRPVTDRLRISREKLAYVVDSTAAPIATLAFVTTWIGYQVGLLGTAIQNIDGFAQGAYSVFLSSLPYNFYPLLTLFFVFLVAYSGLDFGPMYQAERRARETGEVLGKEAKIDEAASEGEELQPPDGTPFRAVNAVIPILVLVGGVLGGLYATGVQAAGVDAPLRDIIGEANSYTALMWGSILGVLVAAALSIGQGILDLEQTVEAWYEGLKSMLFAMIILVLAWALSNITEVLHTADFLVSVLGEWLPPGVVPALIFVLAAATAFATGSSWGTMGILMPLVVPLVWAVLVQNGMDDPSHYHILYSSVSCVLAGSVWGDHCSPISDTTILSSMASGCDHVEHVRTQLPYALSVGTVAIVFGTLPAGFGMPWWVGLLVGAALLYGLLKVVGTPVDTAEAPAEAPA
;
A
#
# COMPACT_ATOMS: atom_id res chain seq x y z
N MET A 1 -24.83 -50.63 -36.06
CA MET A 1 -24.17 -50.48 -34.75
C MET A 1 -23.49 -49.13 -34.75
N SER A 2 -24.17 -48.13 -34.21
CA SER A 2 -23.72 -46.75 -34.15
C SER A 2 -22.66 -46.62 -33.05
N PRO A 3 -21.50 -46.01 -33.30
CA PRO A 3 -20.54 -45.77 -32.24
C PRO A 3 -21.10 -44.70 -31.31
N SER A 4 -21.20 -45.07 -30.05
CA SER A 4 -21.46 -44.21 -28.91
C SER A 4 -20.39 -43.11 -28.81
N LEU A 5 -20.66 -41.95 -29.41
CA LEU A 5 -19.97 -40.70 -29.12
C LEU A 5 -20.62 -40.06 -27.88
N GLY A 6 -20.33 -40.64 -26.71
CA GLY A 6 -20.47 -39.94 -25.44
C GLY A 6 -19.34 -38.92 -25.35
N GLN A 7 -19.51 -37.77 -26.01
CA GLN A 7 -18.71 -36.58 -25.73
C GLN A 7 -19.00 -36.18 -24.28
N GLU A 8 -17.99 -36.28 -23.42
CA GLU A 8 -17.90 -35.54 -22.17
C GLU A 8 -18.04 -34.04 -22.49
N LYS A 9 -19.25 -33.50 -22.32
CA LYS A 9 -19.54 -32.07 -22.44
C LYS A 9 -19.59 -31.51 -21.01
N GLY A 10 -18.74 -30.54 -20.69
CA GLY A 10 -18.57 -29.99 -19.34
C GLY A 10 -19.85 -29.42 -18.68
N PRO A 11 -19.84 -29.15 -17.37
CA PRO A 11 -20.98 -28.55 -16.67
C PRO A 11 -21.32 -27.14 -17.22
N ILE A 12 -22.53 -26.64 -16.94
CA ILE A 12 -22.85 -25.22 -17.16
C ILE A 12 -21.98 -24.40 -16.20
N GLU A 13 -21.24 -23.43 -16.73
CA GLU A 13 -20.41 -22.52 -15.95
C GLU A 13 -21.24 -21.29 -15.60
N VAL A 14 -21.69 -21.24 -14.36
CA VAL A 14 -22.43 -20.12 -13.78
C VAL A 14 -21.71 -19.68 -12.51
N PRO A 15 -21.59 -18.37 -12.23
CA PRO A 15 -21.07 -17.92 -10.95
C PRO A 15 -21.93 -18.43 -9.79
N ASP A 16 -21.31 -18.74 -8.65
CA ASP A 16 -22.02 -19.14 -7.43
C ASP A 16 -21.29 -18.58 -6.20
N PRO A 17 -21.87 -17.60 -5.49
CA PRO A 17 -23.21 -17.03 -5.67
C PRO A 17 -23.31 -15.95 -6.77
N VAL A 18 -24.51 -15.71 -7.29
CA VAL A 18 -24.87 -14.52 -8.09
C VAL A 18 -25.58 -13.47 -7.23
N LEU A 19 -25.58 -12.21 -7.68
CA LEU A 19 -26.25 -11.11 -6.97
C LEU A 19 -27.67 -10.86 -7.48
N SER A 20 -28.59 -10.68 -6.54
CA SER A 20 -30.00 -10.39 -6.83
C SER A 20 -30.13 -9.04 -7.54
N GLY A 21 -30.75 -9.05 -8.72
CA GLY A 21 -31.02 -7.86 -9.52
C GLY A 21 -29.79 -7.26 -10.21
N ILE A 22 -28.70 -8.02 -10.31
CA ILE A 22 -27.48 -7.62 -11.02
C ILE A 22 -27.23 -8.61 -12.15
N GLU A 23 -26.78 -8.07 -13.27
CA GLU A 23 -26.48 -8.82 -14.48
C GLU A 23 -25.17 -9.61 -14.32
N PHE A 24 -25.15 -10.83 -14.87
CA PHE A 24 -23.98 -11.70 -14.93
C PHE A 24 -24.01 -12.51 -16.23
N SER A 25 -22.84 -13.05 -16.61
CA SER A 25 -22.72 -13.91 -17.78
C SER A 25 -22.74 -15.40 -17.40
N VAL A 26 -23.28 -16.22 -18.29
CA VAL A 26 -23.30 -17.69 -18.17
C VAL A 26 -22.64 -18.29 -19.39
N SER A 27 -21.67 -19.18 -19.16
CA SER A 27 -21.01 -19.93 -20.23
C SER A 27 -21.41 -21.40 -20.22
N VAL A 28 -21.65 -21.95 -21.40
CA VAL A 28 -22.02 -23.35 -21.58
C VAL A 28 -21.01 -23.96 -22.56
N PRO A 29 -20.01 -24.70 -22.05
CA PRO A 29 -19.03 -25.38 -22.89
C PRO A 29 -19.70 -26.34 -23.87
N GLY A 30 -19.40 -26.25 -25.16
CA GLY A 30 -19.88 -27.21 -26.15
C GLY A 30 -19.84 -26.74 -27.59
N ASP A 31 -19.53 -27.68 -28.50
CA ASP A 31 -19.51 -27.47 -29.95
C ASP A 31 -20.87 -26.98 -30.52
N SER A 32 -20.79 -26.28 -31.66
CA SER A 32 -21.86 -25.87 -32.58
C SER A 32 -22.97 -26.91 -32.82
N SER A 33 -22.70 -28.20 -32.55
CA SER A 33 -23.68 -29.30 -32.49
C SER A 33 -24.91 -29.05 -31.60
N LEU A 34 -24.85 -28.13 -30.63
CA LEU A 34 -26.03 -27.68 -29.86
C LEU A 34 -27.05 -26.93 -30.74
N ALA A 35 -26.60 -26.19 -31.75
CA ALA A 35 -27.46 -25.50 -32.72
C ALA A 35 -28.20 -26.47 -33.66
N ALA A 36 -27.64 -27.66 -33.89
CA ALA A 36 -28.23 -28.67 -34.79
C ALA A 36 -29.54 -29.25 -34.27
N ARG A 37 -29.88 -29.01 -32.99
CA ARG A 37 -31.13 -29.43 -32.36
C ARG A 37 -32.14 -28.28 -32.18
N GLY A 38 -31.90 -27.12 -32.79
CA GLY A 38 -32.65 -25.87 -32.55
C GLY A 38 -31.77 -24.87 -31.79
N ALA A 39 -32.04 -23.57 -31.92
CA ALA A 39 -31.28 -22.54 -31.21
C ALA A 39 -31.46 -22.75 -29.68
N PRO A 40 -30.41 -23.11 -28.93
CA PRO A 40 -30.54 -23.35 -27.50
C PRO A 40 -30.83 -22.02 -26.78
N THR A 41 -31.69 -22.06 -25.77
CA THR A 41 -32.00 -20.94 -24.89
C THR A 41 -31.59 -21.29 -23.46
N LEU A 42 -31.10 -20.30 -22.73
CA LEU A 42 -30.81 -20.43 -21.31
C LEU A 42 -32.05 -20.06 -20.50
N ARG A 43 -32.52 -20.95 -19.63
CA ARG A 43 -33.61 -20.67 -18.69
C ARG A 43 -33.04 -20.51 -17.28
N VAL A 44 -33.18 -19.32 -16.70
CA VAL A 44 -32.72 -19.02 -15.32
C VAL A 44 -33.90 -18.55 -14.49
N ALA A 45 -34.20 -19.27 -13.40
CA ALA A 45 -35.33 -18.97 -12.51
C ALA A 45 -36.69 -18.77 -13.25
N GLY A 46 -36.86 -19.39 -14.42
CA GLY A 46 -38.06 -19.30 -15.25
C GLY A 46 -38.02 -18.23 -16.36
N ALA A 47 -37.06 -17.30 -16.35
CA ALA A 47 -36.81 -16.36 -17.45
C ALA A 47 -35.94 -17.01 -18.54
N SER A 48 -36.16 -16.66 -19.81
CA SER A 48 -35.42 -17.22 -20.95
C SER A 48 -34.51 -16.18 -21.58
N PHE A 49 -33.25 -16.53 -21.79
CA PHE A 49 -32.19 -15.71 -22.37
C PHE A 49 -31.65 -16.40 -23.64
N SER A 50 -31.27 -15.61 -24.63
CA SER A 50 -30.67 -16.11 -25.86
C SER A 50 -29.21 -16.49 -25.61
N LEU A 51 -28.79 -17.65 -26.12
CA LEU A 51 -27.39 -18.03 -26.13
C LEU A 51 -26.75 -17.67 -27.47
N SER A 52 -25.61 -16.99 -27.44
CA SER A 52 -24.71 -16.76 -28.57
C SER A 52 -23.57 -17.77 -28.56
N TYR A 53 -23.19 -18.31 -29.72
CA TYR A 53 -22.04 -19.20 -29.80
C TYR A 53 -20.77 -18.41 -30.07
N ASP A 54 -19.81 -18.49 -29.16
CA ASP A 54 -18.45 -18.00 -29.37
C ASP A 54 -17.60 -19.13 -29.97
N ALA A 55 -17.23 -18.96 -31.24
CA ALA A 55 -16.42 -19.92 -31.98
C ALA A 55 -14.94 -19.93 -31.54
N THR A 56 -14.47 -18.89 -30.86
CA THR A 56 -13.09 -18.79 -30.36
C THR A 56 -12.93 -19.53 -29.03
N GLU A 57 -13.91 -19.41 -28.13
CA GLU A 57 -13.92 -20.12 -26.84
C GLU A 57 -14.54 -21.52 -26.93
N GLY A 58 -15.27 -21.82 -28.01
CA GLY A 58 -15.95 -23.10 -28.17
C GLY A 58 -17.12 -23.28 -27.19
N ALA A 59 -17.74 -22.18 -26.76
CA ALA A 59 -18.77 -22.14 -25.74
C ALA A 59 -19.98 -21.31 -26.19
N TRP A 60 -21.13 -21.57 -25.59
CA TRP A 60 -22.32 -20.73 -25.73
C TRP A 60 -22.40 -19.78 -24.55
N THR A 61 -22.46 -18.48 -24.80
CA THR A 61 -22.54 -17.44 -23.79
C THR A 61 -23.94 -16.83 -23.77
N ALA A 62 -24.41 -16.48 -22.58
CA ALA A 62 -25.53 -15.55 -22.41
C ALA A 62 -25.04 -14.45 -21.47
N ASP A 63 -25.04 -13.22 -21.98
CA ASP A 63 -24.77 -12.02 -21.22
C ASP A 63 -26.09 -11.42 -20.70
N ASP A 64 -25.99 -10.47 -19.78
CA ASP A 64 -27.12 -9.74 -19.20
C ASP A 64 -28.15 -10.65 -18.48
N VAL A 65 -27.71 -11.80 -17.96
CA VAL A 65 -28.56 -12.70 -17.19
C VAL A 65 -28.75 -12.11 -15.81
N SER A 66 -30.00 -12.01 -15.33
CA SER A 66 -30.29 -11.52 -13.99
C SER A 66 -31.32 -12.38 -13.27
N VAL A 67 -31.19 -12.46 -11.95
CA VAL A 67 -32.15 -13.14 -11.06
C VAL A 67 -32.73 -12.13 -10.10
N ALA A 68 -34.05 -11.94 -10.15
CA ALA A 68 -34.73 -10.92 -9.35
C ALA A 68 -34.88 -11.28 -7.86
N SER A 69 -34.89 -12.57 -7.51
CA SER A 69 -35.15 -13.04 -6.15
C SER A 69 -33.97 -13.80 -5.54
N SER A 70 -33.60 -13.45 -4.32
CA SER A 70 -32.64 -14.22 -3.51
C SER A 70 -33.14 -15.64 -3.22
N GLY A 71 -32.23 -16.61 -3.16
CA GLY A 71 -32.55 -18.02 -2.94
C GLY A 71 -31.69 -18.94 -3.78
N SER A 72 -32.26 -20.05 -4.25
CA SER A 72 -31.62 -20.93 -5.23
C SER A 72 -32.29 -20.75 -6.58
N ALA A 73 -31.50 -20.50 -7.61
CA ALA A 73 -31.96 -20.37 -8.98
C ALA A 73 -31.50 -21.57 -9.81
N ASN A 74 -32.46 -22.23 -10.47
CA ASN A 74 -32.15 -23.26 -11.46
C ASN A 74 -31.71 -22.59 -12.76
N VAL A 75 -30.60 -23.08 -13.32
CA VAL A 75 -30.01 -22.64 -14.58
C VAL A 75 -30.05 -23.83 -15.52
N GLU A 76 -30.83 -23.73 -16.59
CA GLU A 76 -31.13 -24.84 -17.48
C GLU A 76 -30.87 -24.44 -18.93
N VAL A 77 -30.19 -25.29 -19.68
CA VAL A 77 -30.04 -25.12 -21.13
C VAL A 77 -31.16 -25.91 -21.80
N VAL A 78 -32.02 -25.23 -22.54
CA VAL A 78 -33.22 -25.81 -23.15
C VAL A 78 -33.13 -25.71 -24.68
N ALA A 79 -33.47 -26.79 -25.38
CA ALA A 79 -33.70 -26.76 -26.83
C ALA A 79 -34.93 -27.61 -27.16
N ASN A 80 -35.85 -27.07 -27.98
CA ASN A 80 -37.15 -27.71 -28.32
C ASN A 80 -37.92 -28.24 -27.10
N ASP A 81 -38.06 -27.43 -26.05
CA ASP A 81 -38.73 -27.78 -24.78
C ASP A 81 -38.10 -28.95 -23.99
N ALA A 82 -36.93 -29.45 -24.40
CA ALA A 82 -36.16 -30.44 -23.65
C ALA A 82 -35.00 -29.78 -22.89
N VAL A 83 -34.91 -30.04 -21.59
CA VAL A 83 -33.76 -29.65 -20.77
C VAL A 83 -32.56 -30.50 -21.16
N LEU A 84 -31.54 -29.87 -21.73
CA LEU A 84 -30.31 -30.50 -22.17
C LEU A 84 -29.29 -30.62 -21.04
N ARG A 85 -29.19 -29.60 -20.19
CA ARG A 85 -28.33 -29.54 -19.01
C ARG A 85 -28.99 -28.67 -17.93
N SER A 86 -28.71 -28.94 -16.67
CA SER A 86 -29.20 -28.14 -15.54
C SER A 86 -28.13 -28.02 -14.45
N THR A 87 -28.01 -26.85 -13.86
CA THR A 87 -27.25 -26.59 -12.64
C THR A 87 -28.04 -25.65 -11.73
N THR A 88 -27.56 -25.42 -10.52
CA THR A 88 -28.15 -24.49 -9.55
C THR A 88 -27.12 -23.48 -9.12
N THR A 89 -27.50 -22.21 -9.05
CA THR A 89 -26.70 -21.14 -8.43
C THR A 89 -27.46 -20.56 -7.24
N ARG A 90 -26.75 -19.99 -6.27
CA ARG A 90 -27.33 -19.26 -5.15
C ARG A 90 -27.38 -17.78 -5.48
N THR A 91 -28.54 -17.17 -5.24
CA THR A 91 -28.74 -15.73 -5.41
C THR A 91 -28.75 -15.07 -4.04
N ILE A 92 -27.83 -14.13 -3.81
CA ILE A 92 -27.73 -13.37 -2.56
C ILE A 92 -28.09 -11.89 -2.79
N PRO A 93 -28.62 -11.19 -1.78
CA PRO A 93 -28.77 -9.74 -1.85
C PRO A 93 -27.42 -9.04 -2.09
N GLY A 94 -27.37 -8.08 -3.02
CA GLY A 94 -26.16 -7.35 -3.37
C GLY A 94 -25.43 -6.72 -2.18
N TRP A 95 -26.15 -6.17 -1.20
CA TRP A 95 -25.55 -5.54 -0.01
C TRP A 95 -24.77 -6.50 0.90
N LEU A 96 -24.96 -7.81 0.78
CA LEU A 96 -24.13 -8.79 1.49
C LEU A 96 -22.72 -8.88 0.90
N SER A 97 -22.52 -8.57 -0.38
CA SER A 97 -21.22 -8.62 -1.03
C SER A 97 -20.22 -7.61 -0.45
N ILE A 98 -20.69 -6.47 0.03
CA ILE A 98 -19.86 -5.42 0.63
C ILE A 98 -19.67 -5.58 2.15
N LEU A 99 -20.43 -6.48 2.77
CA LEU A 99 -20.37 -6.68 4.21
C LEU A 99 -18.98 -7.15 4.71
N PRO A 100 -18.28 -8.09 4.04
CA PRO A 100 -16.95 -8.53 4.46
C PRO A 100 -15.91 -7.40 4.58
N PRO A 101 -15.66 -6.55 3.55
CA PRO A 101 -14.71 -5.45 3.68
C PRO A 101 -15.19 -4.38 4.67
N LEU A 102 -16.49 -4.08 4.76
CA LEU A 102 -17.01 -3.11 5.75
C LEU A 102 -16.82 -3.60 7.19
N LEU A 103 -17.00 -4.90 7.43
CA LEU A 103 -16.72 -5.50 8.74
C LEU A 103 -15.23 -5.56 9.01
N ALA A 104 -14.39 -5.82 8.00
CA ALA A 104 -12.93 -5.71 8.18
C ALA A 104 -12.56 -4.28 8.61
N ILE A 105 -13.06 -3.25 7.93
CA ILE A 105 -12.86 -1.85 8.33
C ILE A 105 -13.40 -1.62 9.76
N GLY A 106 -14.67 -1.94 10.01
CA GLY A 106 -15.31 -1.72 11.32
C GLY A 106 -14.61 -2.42 12.48
N MET A 107 -14.16 -3.66 12.29
CA MET A 107 -13.37 -4.41 13.28
C MET A 107 -11.99 -3.80 13.47
N ALA A 108 -11.36 -3.33 12.39
CA ALA A 108 -10.08 -2.66 12.46
C ALA A 108 -10.19 -1.35 13.26
N LEU A 109 -11.28 -0.58 13.06
CA LEU A 109 -11.59 0.64 13.82
C LEU A 109 -11.90 0.33 15.30
N LEU A 110 -12.64 -0.75 15.59
CA LEU A 110 -13.10 -1.10 16.94
C LEU A 110 -11.99 -1.73 17.80
N TYR A 111 -11.32 -2.75 17.27
CA TYR A 111 -10.32 -3.53 18.01
C TYR A 111 -8.91 -2.99 17.85
N ARG A 112 -8.68 -2.07 16.90
CA ARG A 112 -7.36 -1.47 16.62
C ARG A 112 -6.30 -2.54 16.28
N ARG A 113 -6.72 -3.60 15.58
CA ARG A 113 -5.87 -4.74 15.18
C ARG A 113 -6.23 -5.18 13.76
N VAL A 114 -5.29 -5.00 12.83
CA VAL A 114 -5.50 -5.25 11.40
C VAL A 114 -5.64 -6.75 11.09
N VAL A 115 -4.70 -7.58 11.54
CA VAL A 115 -4.66 -9.02 11.19
C VAL A 115 -5.96 -9.73 11.59
N PRO A 116 -6.47 -9.61 12.83
CA PRO A 116 -7.77 -10.19 13.19
C PRO A 116 -8.94 -9.61 12.39
N ALA A 117 -8.90 -8.33 12.05
CA ALA A 117 -9.96 -7.67 11.30
C ALA A 117 -10.05 -8.16 9.85
N LEU A 118 -8.91 -8.30 9.16
CA LEU A 118 -8.83 -8.90 7.82
C LEU A 118 -9.31 -10.36 7.86
N PHE A 119 -8.83 -11.16 8.81
CA PHE A 119 -9.27 -12.54 8.97
C PHE A 119 -10.77 -12.65 9.22
N PHE A 120 -11.33 -11.76 10.05
CA PHE A 120 -12.77 -11.70 10.29
C PHE A 120 -13.56 -11.35 9.03
N GLY A 121 -13.08 -10.39 8.23
CA GLY A 121 -13.66 -10.08 6.92
C GLY A 121 -13.69 -11.29 6.01
N ILE A 122 -12.54 -11.97 5.84
CA ILE A 122 -12.44 -13.21 5.03
C ILE A 122 -13.42 -14.26 5.54
N TRP A 123 -13.49 -14.47 6.85
CA TRP A 123 -14.38 -15.45 7.45
C TRP A 123 -15.84 -15.13 7.15
N VAL A 124 -16.30 -13.90 7.39
CA VAL A 124 -17.69 -13.51 7.08
C VAL A 124 -17.97 -13.67 5.59
N GLY A 125 -17.04 -13.27 4.72
CA GLY A 125 -17.19 -13.46 3.29
C GLY A 125 -17.31 -14.92 2.88
N ALA A 126 -16.49 -15.80 3.47
CA ALA A 126 -16.56 -17.24 3.22
C ALA A 126 -17.90 -17.82 3.69
N VAL A 127 -18.44 -17.35 4.81
CA VAL A 127 -19.78 -17.74 5.29
C VAL A 127 -20.87 -17.30 4.31
N ILE A 128 -20.79 -16.08 3.78
CA ILE A 128 -21.74 -15.60 2.77
C ILE A 128 -21.62 -16.41 1.48
N ALA A 129 -20.38 -16.66 1.03
CA ALA A 129 -20.06 -17.45 -0.15
C ALA A 129 -20.47 -18.92 -0.03
N ILE A 130 -20.59 -19.50 1.17
CA ILE A 130 -21.09 -20.89 1.39
C ILE A 130 -22.58 -20.92 1.73
N GLY A 131 -23.10 -19.84 2.31
CA GLY A 131 -24.47 -19.71 2.78
C GLY A 131 -24.54 -19.59 4.31
N ILE A 132 -25.39 -18.66 4.77
CA ILE A 132 -25.50 -18.26 6.18
C ILE A 132 -26.21 -19.35 6.99
N THR A 133 -25.45 -20.37 7.40
CA THR A 133 -25.90 -21.49 8.24
C THR A 133 -24.86 -21.80 9.32
N PRO A 134 -25.20 -22.49 10.42
CA PRO A 134 -24.21 -22.88 11.44
C PRO A 134 -23.07 -23.72 10.87
N TRP A 135 -23.37 -24.61 9.89
CA TRP A 135 -22.36 -25.37 9.18
C TRP A 135 -21.53 -24.49 8.25
N GLY A 136 -22.15 -23.56 7.52
CA GLY A 136 -21.46 -22.57 6.70
C GLY A 136 -20.51 -21.68 7.53
N ALA A 137 -20.89 -21.33 8.77
CA ALA A 137 -20.03 -20.62 9.71
C ALA A 137 -18.76 -21.41 10.04
N PHE A 138 -18.89 -22.69 10.38
CA PHE A 138 -17.77 -23.56 10.70
C PHE A 138 -16.91 -23.88 9.46
N LYS A 139 -17.55 -24.27 8.34
CA LYS A 139 -16.85 -24.58 7.10
C LYS A 139 -16.19 -23.33 6.51
N GLY A 140 -16.83 -22.17 6.57
CA GLY A 140 -16.27 -20.89 6.18
C GLY A 140 -15.03 -20.51 6.99
N LEU A 141 -14.96 -20.84 8.28
CA LEU A 141 -13.74 -20.66 9.08
C LEU A 141 -12.59 -21.50 8.54
N LEU A 142 -12.86 -22.78 8.21
CA LEU A 142 -11.85 -23.67 7.63
C LEU A 142 -11.43 -23.21 6.24
N ASP A 143 -12.38 -22.80 5.40
CA ASP A 143 -12.14 -22.36 4.03
C ASP A 143 -11.43 -21.01 3.98
N SER A 144 -11.59 -20.15 4.99
CA SER A 144 -10.81 -18.92 5.14
C SER A 144 -9.31 -19.21 5.05
N PHE A 145 -8.85 -20.28 5.71
CA PHE A 145 -7.45 -20.69 5.67
C PHE A 145 -7.15 -21.63 4.49
N GLN A 146 -7.93 -22.70 4.31
CA GLN A 146 -7.66 -23.75 3.32
C GLN A 146 -7.86 -23.29 1.87
N VAL A 147 -8.83 -22.41 1.61
CA VAL A 147 -9.18 -21.97 0.26
C VAL A 147 -8.63 -20.57 0.03
N TYR A 148 -9.07 -19.58 0.79
CA TYR A 148 -8.79 -18.18 0.46
C TYR A 148 -7.34 -17.77 0.75
N VAL A 149 -6.80 -18.11 1.94
CA VAL A 149 -5.38 -17.86 2.25
C VAL A 149 -4.45 -18.73 1.40
N LEU A 150 -4.81 -19.99 1.14
CA LEU A 150 -4.02 -20.85 0.24
C LEU A 150 -3.99 -20.31 -1.19
N ASN A 151 -5.13 -19.91 -1.74
CA ASN A 151 -5.22 -19.32 -3.08
C ASN A 151 -4.47 -17.99 -3.15
N ALA A 152 -4.50 -17.18 -2.09
CA ALA A 152 -3.68 -15.98 -1.98
C ALA A 152 -2.17 -16.28 -2.11
N MET A 153 -1.72 -17.49 -1.75
CA MET A 153 -0.31 -17.90 -1.86
C MET A 153 0.01 -18.81 -3.06
N SER A 154 -0.97 -19.20 -3.86
CA SER A 154 -0.77 -20.16 -4.96
C SER A 154 -0.25 -19.50 -6.25
N SER A 155 -0.39 -18.19 -6.39
CA SER A 155 0.09 -17.43 -7.55
C SER A 155 1.60 -17.23 -7.51
N SER A 156 2.28 -17.52 -8.62
CA SER A 156 3.73 -17.27 -8.77
C SER A 156 4.08 -15.79 -8.59
N SER A 157 3.19 -14.87 -8.99
CA SER A 157 3.39 -13.43 -8.82
C SER A 157 3.31 -13.03 -7.34
N HIS A 158 2.34 -13.57 -6.59
CA HIS A 158 2.22 -13.35 -5.15
C HIS A 158 3.44 -13.88 -4.39
N VAL A 159 3.91 -15.08 -4.74
CA VAL A 159 5.13 -15.66 -4.15
C VAL A 159 6.36 -14.82 -4.51
N ALA A 160 6.48 -14.35 -5.75
CA ALA A 160 7.56 -13.46 -6.17
C ALA A 160 7.59 -12.18 -5.31
N ILE A 161 6.43 -11.57 -5.05
CA ILE A 161 6.29 -10.39 -4.19
C ILE A 161 6.82 -10.63 -2.78
N ILE A 162 6.43 -11.74 -2.15
CA ILE A 162 6.94 -12.11 -0.83
C ILE A 162 8.46 -12.28 -0.87
N LEU A 163 8.98 -13.01 -1.87
CA LEU A 163 10.40 -13.30 -1.98
C LEU A 163 11.25 -12.04 -2.09
N PHE A 164 10.98 -11.15 -3.06
CA PHE A 164 11.82 -9.97 -3.22
C PHE A 164 11.63 -8.97 -2.07
N SER A 165 10.43 -8.87 -1.47
CA SER A 165 10.20 -7.99 -0.32
C SER A 165 11.01 -8.44 0.90
N LEU A 166 11.03 -9.75 1.17
CA LEU A 166 11.87 -10.35 2.21
C LEU A 166 13.37 -10.20 1.90
N MET A 167 13.78 -10.30 0.63
CA MET A 167 15.18 -10.05 0.24
C MET A 167 15.59 -8.60 0.47
N ILE A 168 14.74 -7.61 0.14
CA ILE A 168 15.01 -6.20 0.42
C ILE A 168 15.12 -5.98 1.93
N GLY A 169 14.19 -6.51 2.74
CA GLY A 169 14.28 -6.46 4.21
C GLY A 169 15.58 -7.06 4.73
N GLY A 170 15.97 -8.24 4.25
CA GLY A 170 17.23 -8.88 4.62
C GLY A 170 18.48 -8.09 4.21
N MET A 171 18.47 -7.46 3.04
CA MET A 171 19.53 -6.53 2.63
C MET A 171 19.66 -5.37 3.62
N VAL A 172 18.54 -4.78 4.01
CA VAL A 172 18.48 -3.69 5.00
C VAL A 172 19.03 -4.14 6.36
N GLY A 173 18.71 -5.37 6.79
CA GLY A 173 19.29 -5.98 7.99
C GLY A 173 20.83 -6.06 7.94
N ILE A 174 21.39 -6.54 6.83
CA ILE A 174 22.85 -6.59 6.62
C ILE A 174 23.47 -5.19 6.64
N ILE A 175 22.88 -4.23 5.93
CA ILE A 175 23.40 -2.85 5.83
C ILE A 175 23.35 -2.13 7.19
N SER A 176 22.31 -2.39 7.99
CA SER A 176 22.19 -1.83 9.33
C SER A 176 23.27 -2.42 10.24
N LYS A 177 23.44 -3.75 10.26
CA LYS A 177 24.41 -4.44 11.13
C LYS A 177 25.87 -4.23 10.71
N ASN A 178 26.15 -3.95 9.44
CA ASN A 178 27.52 -3.71 8.96
C ASN A 178 27.99 -2.24 9.08
N GLY A 179 27.20 -1.38 9.75
CA GLY A 179 27.51 0.03 9.97
C GLY A 179 27.37 0.92 8.73
N GLY A 180 26.80 0.41 7.64
CA GLY A 180 26.61 1.16 6.40
C GLY A 180 25.71 2.38 6.58
N THR A 181 24.58 2.22 7.27
CA THR A 181 23.65 3.32 7.52
C THR A 181 24.27 4.38 8.44
N LEU A 182 25.00 3.98 9.50
CA LEU A 182 25.73 4.91 10.36
C LEU A 182 26.83 5.68 9.61
N GLY A 183 27.46 5.05 8.61
CA GLY A 183 28.42 5.74 7.75
C GLY A 183 27.81 6.84 6.88
N ILE A 184 26.53 6.74 6.52
CA ILE A 184 25.78 7.85 5.89
C ILE A 184 25.58 8.96 6.91
N VAL A 185 25.21 8.60 8.15
CA VAL A 185 25.00 9.57 9.23
C VAL A 185 26.27 10.36 9.54
N GLU A 186 27.41 9.70 9.75
CA GLU A 186 28.69 10.35 10.07
C GLU A 186 29.11 11.40 9.03
N ARG A 187 28.79 11.18 7.75
CA ARG A 187 29.11 12.15 6.68
C ARG A 187 28.25 13.41 6.72
N LEU A 188 27.03 13.32 7.25
CA LEU A 188 26.05 14.40 7.22
C LEU A 188 25.99 15.16 8.55
N THR A 189 26.27 14.51 9.69
CA THR A 189 26.24 15.15 11.02
C THR A 189 27.25 16.29 11.15
N GLY A 190 28.38 16.25 10.44
CA GLY A 190 29.36 17.33 10.43
C GLY A 190 28.83 18.69 9.91
N TRP A 191 27.66 18.71 9.26
CA TRP A 191 27.02 19.95 8.78
C TRP A 191 26.02 20.56 9.78
N ALA A 192 25.71 19.85 10.87
CA ALA A 192 24.76 20.28 11.90
C ALA A 192 25.40 21.27 12.90
N SER A 193 25.72 22.48 12.44
CA SER A 193 26.42 23.48 13.28
C SER A 193 25.52 24.32 14.19
N ASP A 194 24.25 24.47 13.82
CA ASP A 194 23.23 25.25 14.55
C ASP A 194 21.89 24.52 14.51
N SER A 195 20.92 24.94 15.33
CA SER A 195 19.63 24.27 15.45
C SER A 195 18.85 24.16 14.13
N LYS A 196 18.98 25.14 13.23
CA LYS A 196 18.33 25.11 11.91
C LYS A 196 19.01 24.10 11.00
N ARG A 197 20.33 24.11 10.92
CA ARG A 197 21.11 23.13 10.14
C ARG A 197 20.97 21.73 10.71
N GLY A 198 20.88 21.58 12.03
CA GLY A 198 20.62 20.30 12.70
C GLY A 198 19.30 19.68 12.23
N GLN A 199 18.20 20.43 12.24
CA GLN A 199 16.90 19.95 11.73
C GLN A 199 16.94 19.62 10.24
N MET A 200 17.61 20.45 9.43
CA MET A 200 17.78 20.18 7.99
C MET A 200 18.57 18.91 7.74
N VAL A 201 19.67 18.69 8.47
CA VAL A 201 20.48 17.47 8.40
C VAL A 201 19.68 16.25 8.82
N THR A 202 18.89 16.33 9.91
CA THR A 202 17.97 15.26 10.31
C THR A 202 16.99 14.92 9.18
N GLY A 203 16.36 15.92 8.56
CA GLY A 203 15.42 15.68 7.46
C GLY A 203 16.08 15.09 6.21
N VAL A 204 17.29 15.56 5.86
CA VAL A 204 18.07 15.01 4.74
C VAL A 204 18.47 13.56 5.04
N LEU A 205 18.84 13.25 6.28
CA LEU A 205 19.14 11.89 6.71
C LEU A 205 17.92 10.96 6.56
N GLY A 206 16.76 11.42 7.02
CA GLY A 206 15.50 10.69 6.83
C GLY A 206 15.21 10.42 5.36
N VAL A 207 15.28 11.43 4.49
CA VAL A 207 15.09 11.22 3.04
C VAL A 207 16.19 10.33 2.42
N SER A 208 17.40 10.34 2.97
CA SER A 208 18.50 9.50 2.46
C SER A 208 18.32 8.02 2.81
N ILE A 209 17.69 7.72 3.94
CA ILE A 209 17.34 6.35 4.37
C ILE A 209 15.92 6.03 3.86
N PHE A 210 15.69 6.24 2.56
CA PHE A 210 14.37 6.07 1.95
C PHE A 210 13.94 4.61 1.78
N PHE A 211 14.91 3.70 1.84
CA PHE A 211 14.71 2.31 1.46
C PHE A 211 13.90 1.53 2.49
N ASP A 212 13.83 1.97 3.76
CA ASP A 212 13.06 1.34 4.83
C ASP A 212 12.68 2.34 5.93
N ASP A 213 11.41 2.36 6.34
CA ASP A 213 10.87 3.31 7.31
C ASP A 213 11.24 2.97 8.76
N TYR A 214 11.39 1.70 9.13
CA TYR A 214 11.83 1.32 10.48
C TYR A 214 13.31 1.61 10.69
N ALA A 215 14.16 1.26 9.72
CA ALA A 215 15.57 1.63 9.74
C ALA A 215 15.74 3.15 9.76
N ASN A 216 14.94 3.88 8.99
CA ASN A 216 14.92 5.34 9.00
C ASN A 216 14.59 5.90 10.39
N THR A 217 13.45 5.51 10.96
CA THR A 217 13.00 6.03 12.27
C THR A 217 14.01 5.74 13.37
N LEU A 218 14.48 4.49 13.47
CA LEU A 218 15.42 4.06 14.50
C LEU A 218 16.80 4.72 14.35
N ILE A 219 17.37 4.71 13.14
CA ILE A 219 18.75 5.14 12.93
C ILE A 219 18.86 6.66 12.98
N VAL A 220 17.95 7.38 12.29
CA VAL A 220 17.96 8.84 12.31
C VAL A 220 17.63 9.34 13.71
N GLY A 221 16.59 8.81 14.34
CA GLY A 221 16.19 9.19 15.70
C GLY A 221 17.33 9.01 16.70
N ASN A 222 17.89 7.80 16.81
CA ASN A 222 18.92 7.49 17.80
C ASN A 222 20.21 8.28 17.57
N THR A 223 20.62 8.43 16.30
CA THR A 223 21.90 9.09 16.00
C THR A 223 21.81 10.60 16.07
N MET A 224 20.67 11.18 15.67
CA MET A 224 20.49 12.63 15.73
C MET A 224 20.17 13.12 17.14
N ARG A 225 19.60 12.29 18.03
CA ARG A 225 19.29 12.65 19.42
C ARG A 225 20.44 13.40 20.14
N PRO A 226 21.67 12.88 20.25
CA PRO A 226 22.76 13.62 20.92
C PRO A 226 23.16 14.90 20.17
N VAL A 227 23.02 14.94 18.84
CA VAL A 227 23.34 16.13 18.03
C VAL A 227 22.29 17.21 18.26
N THR A 228 21.01 16.87 18.20
CA THR A 228 19.89 17.78 18.42
C THR A 228 19.81 18.27 19.85
N ASP A 229 20.12 17.43 20.83
CA ASP A 229 20.18 17.81 22.24
C ASP A 229 21.25 18.91 22.46
N ARG A 230 22.43 18.76 21.86
CA ARG A 230 23.50 19.79 21.90
C ARG A 230 23.10 21.10 21.23
N LEU A 231 22.30 21.01 20.17
CA LEU A 231 21.76 22.16 19.43
C LEU A 231 20.46 22.70 20.03
N ARG A 232 20.06 22.21 21.21
CA ARG A 232 18.86 22.61 21.96
C ARG A 232 17.57 22.49 21.16
N ILE A 233 17.47 21.49 20.28
CA ILE A 233 16.24 21.14 19.57
C ILE A 233 15.41 20.22 20.47
N SER A 234 14.12 20.51 20.57
CA SER A 234 13.19 19.72 21.39
C SER A 234 13.08 18.29 20.83
N ARG A 235 12.89 17.31 21.71
CA ARG A 235 12.77 15.90 21.27
C ARG A 235 11.48 15.64 20.51
N GLU A 236 10.43 16.41 20.79
CA GLU A 236 9.20 16.44 20.00
C GLU A 236 9.49 16.88 18.55
N LYS A 237 10.36 17.88 18.38
CA LYS A 237 10.74 18.36 17.05
C LYS A 237 11.58 17.35 16.28
N LEU A 238 12.53 16.70 16.95
CA LEU A 238 13.29 15.60 16.35
C LEU A 238 12.35 14.48 15.89
N ALA A 239 11.45 14.04 16.77
CA ALA A 239 10.48 12.99 16.47
C ALA A 239 9.60 13.36 15.27
N TYR A 240 9.10 14.60 15.21
CA TYR A 240 8.35 15.11 14.05
C TYR A 240 9.13 15.03 12.73
N VAL A 241 10.42 15.43 12.73
CA VAL A 241 11.23 15.40 11.51
C VAL A 241 11.50 13.97 11.06
N VAL A 242 11.82 13.08 12.01
CA VAL A 242 12.06 11.66 11.76
C VAL A 242 10.81 10.98 11.20
N ASP A 243 9.66 11.15 11.86
CA ASP A 243 8.38 10.56 11.46
C ASP A 243 7.95 11.08 10.08
N SER A 244 8.01 12.40 9.88
CA SER A 244 7.64 13.07 8.62
C SER A 244 8.55 12.73 7.44
N THR A 245 9.67 12.05 7.65
CA THR A 245 10.58 11.61 6.60
C THR A 245 10.70 10.11 6.45
N ALA A 246 10.03 9.31 7.30
CA ALA A 246 10.04 7.85 7.23
C ALA A 246 8.96 7.32 6.27
N ALA A 247 7.70 7.23 6.71
CA ALA A 247 6.60 6.70 5.89
C ALA A 247 6.35 7.52 4.58
N PRO A 248 6.46 8.86 4.56
CA PRO A 248 6.27 9.64 3.34
C PRO A 248 7.25 9.32 2.23
N ILE A 249 8.55 9.20 2.53
CA ILE A 249 9.54 8.87 1.49
C ILE A 249 9.45 7.40 1.08
N ALA A 250 9.15 6.50 2.03
CA ALA A 250 9.01 5.06 1.77
C ALA A 250 7.88 4.78 0.75
N THR A 251 6.85 5.63 0.77
CA THR A 251 5.72 5.58 -0.18
C THR A 251 6.06 6.16 -1.56
N LEU A 252 7.03 7.07 -1.66
CA LEU A 252 7.34 7.81 -2.88
C LEU A 252 8.53 7.25 -3.67
N ALA A 253 9.49 6.66 -2.97
CA ALA A 253 10.74 6.26 -3.60
C ALA A 253 10.56 5.04 -4.51
N PHE A 254 11.39 5.01 -5.57
CA PHE A 254 11.26 4.05 -6.67
C PHE A 254 11.52 2.59 -6.26
N VAL A 255 12.40 2.38 -5.27
CA VAL A 255 12.65 1.08 -4.65
C VAL A 255 12.76 1.24 -3.14
N THR A 256 11.83 0.63 -2.42
CA THR A 256 11.75 0.63 -0.95
C THR A 256 11.26 -0.73 -0.47
N THR A 257 11.19 -0.95 0.84
CA THR A 257 10.49 -2.12 1.40
C THR A 257 8.97 -2.10 1.12
N TRP A 258 8.38 -0.95 0.79
CA TRP A 258 6.94 -0.79 0.53
C TRP A 258 6.54 -1.15 -0.91
N ILE A 259 7.45 -0.99 -1.88
CA ILE A 259 7.12 -1.14 -3.30
C ILE A 259 6.50 -2.51 -3.62
N GLY A 260 7.02 -3.58 -3.01
CA GLY A 260 6.55 -4.92 -3.29
C GLY A 260 5.12 -5.14 -2.84
N TYR A 261 4.81 -4.63 -1.66
CA TYR A 261 3.48 -4.69 -1.10
C TYR A 261 2.48 -3.85 -1.89
N GLN A 262 2.83 -2.60 -2.22
CA GLN A 262 1.95 -1.69 -2.98
C GLN A 262 1.65 -2.23 -4.38
N VAL A 263 2.68 -2.67 -5.11
CA VAL A 263 2.54 -3.26 -6.45
C VAL A 263 1.83 -4.61 -6.36
N GLY A 264 2.02 -5.36 -5.29
CA GLY A 264 1.33 -6.61 -5.05
C GLY A 264 -0.17 -6.46 -4.83
N LEU A 265 -0.58 -5.49 -4.02
CA LEU A 265 -1.99 -5.15 -3.84
C LEU A 265 -2.62 -4.63 -5.14
N LEU A 266 -1.91 -3.76 -5.86
CA LEU A 266 -2.37 -3.24 -7.14
C LEU A 266 -2.52 -4.34 -8.20
N GLY A 267 -1.56 -5.27 -8.27
CA GLY A 267 -1.60 -6.40 -9.19
C GLY A 267 -2.88 -7.21 -9.06
N THR A 268 -3.22 -7.62 -7.84
CA THR A 268 -4.46 -8.36 -7.59
C THR A 268 -5.70 -7.52 -7.87
N ALA A 269 -5.69 -6.24 -7.48
CA ALA A 269 -6.86 -5.37 -7.65
C ALA A 269 -7.15 -5.02 -9.12
N ILE A 270 -6.15 -5.12 -10.00
CA ILE A 270 -6.26 -4.83 -11.44
C ILE A 270 -6.57 -6.08 -12.27
N GLN A 271 -6.17 -7.28 -11.82
CA GLN A 271 -6.26 -8.52 -12.59
C GLN A 271 -7.67 -8.84 -13.12
N ASN A 272 -8.70 -8.42 -12.40
CA ASN A 272 -10.11 -8.73 -12.70
C ASN A 272 -10.87 -7.52 -13.25
N ILE A 273 -10.16 -6.55 -13.83
CA ILE A 273 -10.75 -5.35 -14.39
C ILE A 273 -10.78 -5.47 -15.92
N ASP A 274 -11.97 -5.72 -16.47
CA ASP A 274 -12.18 -5.76 -17.91
C ASP A 274 -11.89 -4.40 -18.56
N GLY A 275 -11.18 -4.44 -19.69
CA GLY A 275 -10.81 -3.26 -20.47
C GLY A 275 -9.62 -2.46 -19.94
N PHE A 276 -9.00 -2.83 -18.81
CA PHE A 276 -7.84 -2.14 -18.26
C PHE A 276 -6.52 -2.85 -18.59
N ALA A 277 -5.68 -2.23 -19.41
CA ALA A 277 -4.48 -2.85 -19.97
C ALA A 277 -3.14 -2.47 -19.30
N GLN A 278 -3.12 -1.68 -18.21
CA GLN A 278 -1.84 -1.28 -17.60
C GLN A 278 -1.38 -2.25 -16.50
N GLY A 279 -0.10 -2.59 -16.53
CA GLY A 279 0.53 -3.35 -15.45
C GLY A 279 0.55 -2.58 -14.12
N ALA A 280 0.51 -3.32 -13.00
CA ALA A 280 0.46 -2.76 -11.65
C ALA A 280 1.56 -1.74 -11.33
N TYR A 281 2.79 -2.00 -11.81
CA TYR A 281 3.91 -1.08 -11.62
C TYR A 281 3.72 0.24 -12.38
N SER A 282 3.15 0.20 -13.58
CA SER A 282 2.84 1.41 -14.37
C SER A 282 1.78 2.26 -13.67
N VAL A 283 0.74 1.63 -13.12
CA VAL A 283 -0.29 2.32 -12.32
C VAL A 283 0.33 2.94 -11.07
N PHE A 284 1.18 2.20 -10.36
CA PHE A 284 1.90 2.70 -9.20
C PHE A 284 2.72 3.96 -9.56
N LEU A 285 3.58 3.89 -10.58
CA LEU A 285 4.40 5.04 -11.00
C LEU A 285 3.54 6.24 -11.42
N SER A 286 2.43 5.99 -12.12
CA SER A 286 1.50 7.03 -12.56
C SER A 286 0.72 7.65 -11.39
N SER A 287 0.58 6.94 -10.27
CA SER A 287 -0.03 7.44 -9.04
C SER A 287 0.89 8.35 -8.22
N LEU A 288 2.22 8.19 -8.31
CA LEU A 288 3.20 8.94 -7.51
C LEU A 288 3.04 10.47 -7.57
N PRO A 289 2.82 11.10 -8.75
CA PRO A 289 2.66 12.56 -8.82
C PRO A 289 1.39 13.07 -8.11
N TYR A 290 0.38 12.22 -7.91
CA TYR A 290 -0.87 12.54 -7.21
C TYR A 290 -0.76 12.34 -5.70
N ASN A 291 0.42 11.97 -5.19
CA ASN A 291 0.65 11.67 -3.78
C ASN A 291 0.89 12.95 -2.96
N PHE A 292 -0.13 13.82 -3.00
CA PHE A 292 -0.08 15.19 -2.49
C PHE A 292 0.34 15.25 -1.03
N TYR A 293 -0.21 14.40 -0.16
CA TYR A 293 0.12 14.47 1.27
C TYR A 293 1.59 14.11 1.56
N PRO A 294 2.14 12.95 1.14
CA PRO A 294 3.56 12.66 1.31
C PRO A 294 4.49 13.71 0.69
N LEU A 295 4.21 14.15 -0.54
CA LEU A 295 5.03 15.17 -1.22
C LEU A 295 5.00 16.51 -0.47
N LEU A 296 3.81 16.98 -0.09
CA LEU A 296 3.66 18.22 0.67
C LEU A 296 4.20 18.11 2.09
N THR A 297 4.16 16.92 2.71
CA THR A 297 4.73 16.69 4.05
C THR A 297 6.24 16.79 4.03
N LEU A 298 6.90 16.15 3.05
CA LEU A 298 8.34 16.29 2.85
C LEU A 298 8.71 17.75 2.57
N PHE A 299 7.96 18.45 1.72
CA PHE A 299 8.17 19.89 1.52
C PHE A 299 8.01 20.68 2.84
N PHE A 300 6.96 20.40 3.61
CA PHE A 300 6.61 21.15 4.81
C PHE A 300 7.62 20.94 5.94
N VAL A 301 8.10 19.71 6.15
CA VAL A 301 9.12 19.45 7.19
C VAL A 301 10.41 20.21 6.92
N PHE A 302 10.87 20.26 5.65
CA PHE A 302 12.04 21.07 5.27
C PHE A 302 11.76 22.57 5.35
N LEU A 303 10.56 23.01 4.97
CA LEU A 303 10.16 24.40 5.09
C LEU A 303 10.20 24.86 6.55
N VAL A 304 9.68 24.06 7.47
CA VAL A 304 9.69 24.36 8.90
C VAL A 304 11.13 24.36 9.43
N ALA A 305 11.89 23.30 9.16
CA ALA A 305 13.30 23.18 9.57
C ALA A 305 14.15 24.37 9.09
N TYR A 306 13.92 24.82 7.84
CA TYR A 306 14.64 25.95 7.27
C TYR A 306 14.14 27.30 7.78
N SER A 307 12.83 27.49 7.96
CA SER A 307 12.28 28.80 8.31
C SER A 307 12.46 29.15 9.79
N GLY A 308 12.60 28.16 10.67
CA GLY A 308 12.63 28.36 12.13
C GLY A 308 11.32 28.91 12.68
N LEU A 309 10.23 28.75 11.92
CA LEU A 309 8.89 29.15 12.30
C LEU A 309 8.14 27.93 12.82
N ASP A 310 7.66 28.00 14.05
CA ASP A 310 6.84 26.94 14.63
C ASP A 310 5.52 27.50 15.15
N PHE A 311 4.50 26.66 15.29
CA PHE A 311 3.20 27.05 15.79
C PHE A 311 2.58 25.98 16.69
N GLY A 312 1.53 26.36 17.42
CA GLY A 312 0.80 25.46 18.30
C GLY A 312 1.67 24.91 19.44
N PRO A 313 1.48 23.64 19.85
CA PRO A 313 2.27 23.00 20.91
C PRO A 313 3.75 22.85 20.55
N MET A 314 4.09 22.66 19.26
CA MET A 314 5.48 22.52 18.82
C MET A 314 6.29 23.79 19.10
N TYR A 315 5.71 24.97 18.88
CA TYR A 315 6.34 26.24 19.24
C TYR A 315 6.67 26.32 20.74
N GLN A 316 5.80 25.82 21.61
CA GLN A 316 6.03 25.82 23.05
C GLN A 316 7.18 24.89 23.44
N ALA A 317 7.27 23.72 22.80
CA ALA A 317 8.35 22.76 23.00
C ALA A 317 9.70 23.31 22.52
N GLU A 318 9.75 23.89 21.32
CA GLU A 318 10.97 24.50 20.79
C GLU A 318 11.41 25.73 21.60
N ARG A 319 10.48 26.61 22.00
CA ARG A 319 10.81 27.76 22.85
C ARG A 319 11.40 27.32 24.20
N ARG A 320 10.82 26.29 24.83
CA ARG A 320 11.36 25.69 26.07
C ARG A 320 12.80 25.22 25.84
N ALA A 321 13.01 24.39 24.83
CA ALA A 321 14.34 23.84 24.54
C ALA A 321 15.38 24.95 24.29
N ARG A 322 15.00 26.00 23.57
CA ARG A 322 15.90 27.13 23.25
C ARG A 322 16.23 28.03 24.43
N GLU A 323 15.22 28.44 25.21
CA GLU A 323 15.36 29.39 26.31
C GLU A 323 15.99 28.75 27.56
N THR A 324 15.59 27.52 27.91
CA THR A 324 16.02 26.87 29.15
C THR A 324 17.07 25.78 28.96
N GLY A 325 17.24 25.28 27.73
CA GLY A 325 18.04 24.10 27.45
C GLY A 325 17.32 22.78 27.77
N GLU A 326 16.08 22.82 28.28
CA GLU A 326 15.28 21.63 28.58
C GLU A 326 14.63 21.08 27.30
N VAL A 327 15.32 20.14 26.64
CA VAL A 327 14.84 19.49 25.40
C VAL A 327 13.64 18.56 25.60
N LEU A 328 13.34 18.21 26.85
CA LEU A 328 12.22 17.38 27.29
C LEU A 328 11.22 18.19 28.11
N GLY A 329 9.94 17.84 28.02
CA GLY A 329 8.90 18.36 28.92
C GLY A 329 9.11 17.90 30.36
N LYS A 330 8.71 18.72 31.35
CA LYS A 330 8.90 18.43 32.79
C LYS A 330 8.17 17.18 33.29
N GLU A 331 7.10 16.78 32.61
CA GLU A 331 6.30 15.59 32.93
C GLU A 331 6.47 14.48 31.89
N ALA A 332 7.48 14.59 31.00
CA ALA A 332 7.71 13.63 29.94
C ALA A 332 7.98 12.24 30.53
N LYS A 333 7.18 11.25 30.11
CA LYS A 333 7.38 9.85 30.41
C LYS A 333 8.16 9.23 29.27
N ILE A 334 9.45 9.07 29.48
CA ILE A 334 10.30 8.33 28.56
C ILE A 334 10.21 6.88 28.97
N ASP A 335 9.73 6.01 28.09
CA ASP A 335 9.79 4.58 28.32
C ASP A 335 11.27 4.17 28.43
N GLU A 336 11.68 3.60 29.56
CA GLU A 336 13.04 3.09 29.75
C GLU A 336 13.35 1.91 28.81
N ALA A 337 12.33 1.27 28.24
CA ALA A 337 12.46 0.31 27.14
C ALA A 337 13.01 0.94 25.83
N ALA A 338 13.14 2.27 25.76
CA ALA A 338 13.78 2.99 24.64
C ALA A 338 15.28 2.69 24.47
N SER A 339 15.87 1.88 25.34
CA SER A 339 17.20 1.27 25.15
C SER A 339 17.19 -0.02 24.32
N GLU A 340 16.05 -0.66 24.06
CA GLU A 340 15.96 -1.96 23.35
C GLU A 340 16.02 -1.86 21.81
N GLY A 341 16.57 -0.77 21.26
CA GLY A 341 16.94 -0.69 19.85
C GLY A 341 18.24 -1.45 19.51
N GLU A 342 18.66 -2.40 20.34
CA GLU A 342 19.96 -3.06 20.29
C GLU A 342 20.09 -4.14 19.19
N GLU A 343 18.98 -4.74 18.72
CA GLU A 343 19.05 -5.91 17.81
C GLU A 343 19.62 -5.62 16.42
N LEU A 344 19.63 -4.35 15.97
CA LEU A 344 20.18 -3.94 14.67
C LEU A 344 21.38 -2.99 14.78
N GLN A 345 21.88 -2.72 15.98
CA GLN A 345 23.10 -1.93 16.10
C GLN A 345 24.31 -2.73 15.63
N PRO A 346 25.23 -2.10 14.89
CA PRO A 346 26.46 -2.76 14.52
C PRO A 346 27.27 -3.10 15.78
N PRO A 347 28.02 -4.22 15.78
CA PRO A 347 28.91 -4.57 16.89
C PRO A 347 29.86 -3.42 17.27
N ASP A 348 30.25 -3.33 18.54
CA ASP A 348 31.18 -2.32 19.02
C ASP A 348 32.48 -2.30 18.20
N GLY A 349 32.91 -1.10 17.76
CA GLY A 349 34.11 -0.92 16.95
C GLY A 349 33.93 -1.17 15.44
N THR A 350 32.70 -1.41 14.97
CA THR A 350 32.39 -1.52 13.53
C THR A 350 32.71 -0.20 12.80
N PRO A 351 33.46 -0.23 11.68
CA PRO A 351 33.77 0.98 10.93
C PRO A 351 32.53 1.52 10.20
N PHE A 352 32.23 2.80 10.38
CA PHE A 352 31.08 3.47 9.75
C PHE A 352 31.40 3.85 8.30
N ARG A 353 31.03 2.98 7.36
CA ARG A 353 31.35 3.14 5.93
C ARG A 353 30.08 3.26 5.10
N ALA A 354 29.72 4.50 4.69
CA ALA A 354 28.53 4.75 3.86
C ALA A 354 28.46 3.89 2.59
N VAL A 355 29.62 3.54 2.02
CA VAL A 355 29.71 2.66 0.84
C VAL A 355 29.06 1.29 1.06
N ASN A 356 29.01 0.80 2.30
CA ASN A 356 28.36 -0.46 2.66
C ASN A 356 26.82 -0.40 2.57
N ALA A 357 26.25 0.80 2.58
CA ALA A 357 24.82 1.03 2.31
C ALA A 357 24.59 1.44 0.84
N VAL A 358 25.35 2.43 0.37
CA VAL A 358 25.13 3.05 -0.95
C VAL A 358 25.34 2.06 -2.09
N ILE A 359 26.39 1.23 -2.05
CA ILE A 359 26.67 0.29 -3.16
C ILE A 359 25.57 -0.77 -3.30
N PRO A 360 25.16 -1.50 -2.24
CA PRO A 360 24.04 -2.45 -2.35
C PRO A 360 22.74 -1.81 -2.85
N ILE A 361 22.40 -0.60 -2.38
CA ILE A 361 21.20 0.11 -2.82
C ILE A 361 21.29 0.50 -4.30
N LEU A 362 22.43 0.99 -4.77
CA LEU A 362 22.63 1.32 -6.18
C LEU A 362 22.57 0.08 -7.07
N VAL A 363 23.08 -1.06 -6.59
CA VAL A 363 22.99 -2.34 -7.30
C VAL A 363 21.54 -2.83 -7.34
N LEU A 364 20.79 -2.71 -6.24
CA LEU A 364 19.36 -3.00 -6.20
C LEU A 364 18.61 -2.14 -7.23
N VAL A 365 18.72 -0.81 -7.14
CA VAL A 365 18.03 0.13 -8.04
C VAL A 365 18.44 -0.11 -9.50
N GLY A 366 19.74 -0.25 -9.77
CA GLY A 366 20.26 -0.53 -11.11
C GLY A 366 19.81 -1.89 -11.64
N GLY A 367 19.73 -2.91 -10.78
CA GLY A 367 19.23 -4.24 -11.11
C GLY A 367 17.74 -4.23 -11.45
N VAL A 368 16.92 -3.46 -10.72
CA VAL A 368 15.50 -3.26 -11.04
C VAL A 368 15.34 -2.54 -12.37
N LEU A 369 16.02 -1.41 -12.57
CA LEU A 369 15.95 -0.64 -13.83
C LEU A 369 16.44 -1.47 -15.03
N GLY A 370 17.56 -2.19 -14.87
CA GLY A 370 18.09 -3.09 -15.88
C GLY A 370 17.15 -4.27 -16.16
N GLY A 371 16.51 -4.82 -15.13
CA GLY A 371 15.51 -5.88 -15.26
C GLY A 371 14.24 -5.41 -15.96
N LEU A 372 13.74 -4.21 -15.65
CA LEU A 372 12.60 -3.60 -16.33
C LEU A 372 12.92 -3.39 -17.81
N TYR A 373 14.10 -2.84 -18.12
CA TYR A 373 14.52 -2.68 -19.50
C TYR A 373 14.68 -4.02 -20.23
N ALA A 374 15.33 -5.01 -19.61
CA ALA A 374 15.59 -6.31 -20.23
C ALA A 374 14.30 -7.09 -20.52
N THR A 375 13.40 -7.17 -19.54
CA THR A 375 12.11 -7.85 -19.71
C THR A 375 11.16 -7.07 -20.62
N GLY A 376 11.19 -5.74 -20.54
CA GLY A 376 10.45 -4.83 -21.41
C GLY A 376 10.86 -4.93 -22.89
N VAL A 377 12.17 -4.95 -23.17
CA VAL A 377 12.68 -5.13 -24.56
C VAL A 377 12.30 -6.50 -25.10
N GLN A 378 12.26 -7.52 -24.25
CA GLN A 378 11.82 -8.86 -24.65
C GLN A 378 10.33 -8.89 -25.05
N ALA A 379 9.50 -8.05 -24.41
CA ALA A 379 8.06 -7.96 -24.69
C ALA A 379 7.74 -6.99 -25.84
N ALA A 380 8.26 -5.77 -25.80
CA ALA A 380 7.93 -4.68 -26.73
C ALA A 380 8.85 -4.59 -27.96
N GLY A 381 10.03 -5.23 -27.92
CA GLY A 381 11.08 -5.11 -28.93
C GLY A 381 12.07 -3.97 -28.65
N VAL A 382 13.29 -4.08 -29.19
CA VAL A 382 14.40 -3.16 -28.87
C VAL A 382 14.21 -1.75 -29.42
N ASP A 383 13.43 -1.62 -30.49
CA ASP A 383 13.16 -0.34 -31.17
C ASP A 383 11.94 0.39 -30.61
N ALA A 384 11.22 -0.20 -29.65
CA ALA A 384 10.09 0.43 -29.00
C ALA A 384 10.54 1.65 -28.17
N PRO A 385 9.71 2.70 -28.04
CA PRO A 385 10.05 3.82 -27.19
C PRO A 385 10.14 3.37 -25.72
N LEU A 386 11.02 4.02 -24.94
CA LEU A 386 11.33 3.62 -23.56
C LEU A 386 10.09 3.50 -22.66
N ARG A 387 9.08 4.33 -22.90
CA ARG A 387 7.80 4.28 -22.17
C ARG A 387 7.10 2.93 -22.36
N ASP A 388 7.06 2.43 -23.58
CA ASP A 388 6.37 1.19 -23.93
C ASP A 388 7.19 -0.01 -23.43
N ILE A 389 8.52 0.07 -23.53
CA ILE A 389 9.44 -0.92 -22.93
C ILE A 389 9.17 -1.07 -21.43
N ILE A 390 9.13 0.03 -20.68
CA ILE A 390 8.89 -0.01 -19.23
C ILE A 390 7.45 -0.43 -18.93
N GLY A 391 6.48 -0.03 -19.74
CA GLY A 391 5.07 -0.36 -19.58
C GLY A 391 4.78 -1.85 -19.71
N GLU A 392 5.43 -2.52 -20.67
CA GLU A 392 5.29 -3.95 -20.95
C GLU A 392 6.26 -4.83 -20.14
N ALA A 393 7.10 -4.23 -19.29
CA ALA A 393 8.10 -4.96 -18.52
C ALA A 393 7.47 -5.87 -17.45
N ASN A 394 8.11 -7.03 -17.22
CA ASN A 394 7.77 -7.85 -16.05
C ASN A 394 8.45 -7.28 -14.81
N SER A 395 7.73 -6.40 -14.11
CA SER A 395 8.23 -5.75 -12.90
C SER A 395 8.56 -6.72 -11.77
N TYR A 396 7.84 -7.84 -11.65
CA TYR A 396 8.11 -8.84 -10.61
C TYR A 396 9.48 -9.49 -10.81
N THR A 397 9.79 -9.91 -12.03
CA THR A 397 11.12 -10.47 -12.37
C THR A 397 12.23 -9.44 -12.13
N ALA A 398 12.02 -8.19 -12.56
CA ALA A 398 12.99 -7.12 -12.35
C ALA A 398 13.29 -6.86 -10.86
N LEU A 399 12.25 -6.85 -10.02
CA LEU A 399 12.37 -6.69 -8.56
C LEU A 399 13.10 -7.87 -7.92
N MET A 400 12.83 -9.10 -8.34
CA MET A 400 13.56 -10.28 -7.87
C MET A 400 15.05 -10.18 -8.18
N TRP A 401 15.42 -9.85 -9.43
CA TRP A 401 16.82 -9.71 -9.85
C TRP A 401 17.53 -8.60 -9.07
N GLY A 402 16.91 -7.42 -8.94
CA GLY A 402 17.46 -6.33 -8.14
C GLY A 402 17.68 -6.73 -6.69
N SER A 403 16.68 -7.36 -6.06
CA SER A 403 16.74 -7.73 -4.63
C SER A 403 17.85 -8.73 -4.32
N ILE A 404 18.02 -9.78 -5.15
CA ILE A 404 19.04 -10.79 -4.89
C ILE A 404 20.45 -10.22 -5.12
N LEU A 405 20.63 -9.40 -6.16
CA LEU A 405 21.92 -8.74 -6.42
C LEU A 405 22.29 -7.77 -5.29
N GLY A 406 21.33 -7.00 -4.79
CA GLY A 406 21.52 -6.11 -3.65
C GLY A 406 21.97 -6.86 -2.38
N VAL A 407 21.27 -7.94 -2.02
CA VAL A 407 21.64 -8.80 -0.88
C VAL A 407 23.04 -9.38 -1.05
N LEU A 408 23.35 -9.95 -2.22
CA LEU A 408 24.64 -10.57 -2.49
C LEU A 408 25.79 -9.55 -2.38
N VAL A 409 25.58 -8.33 -2.87
CA VAL A 409 26.59 -7.27 -2.77
C VAL A 409 26.74 -6.78 -1.32
N ALA A 410 25.64 -6.65 -0.57
CA ALA A 410 25.70 -6.33 0.86
C ALA A 410 26.50 -7.38 1.64
N ALA A 411 26.20 -8.67 1.42
CA ALA A 411 26.93 -9.78 2.04
C ALA A 411 28.40 -9.80 1.62
N ALA A 412 28.70 -9.64 0.33
CA ALA A 412 30.08 -9.63 -0.18
C ALA A 412 30.90 -8.48 0.40
N LEU A 413 30.31 -7.30 0.56
CA LEU A 413 30.98 -6.15 1.19
C LEU A 413 31.21 -6.37 2.68
N SER A 414 30.24 -6.92 3.41
CA SER A 414 30.35 -7.21 4.84
C SER A 414 31.44 -8.24 5.12
N ILE A 415 31.43 -9.37 4.39
CA ILE A 415 32.38 -10.47 4.57
C ILE A 415 33.75 -10.11 4.00
N GLY A 416 33.80 -9.53 2.80
CA GLY A 416 35.06 -9.18 2.13
C GLY A 416 35.87 -8.11 2.85
N GLN A 417 35.22 -7.25 3.64
CA GLN A 417 35.88 -6.26 4.49
C GLN A 417 36.21 -6.81 5.90
N GLY A 418 35.77 -8.03 6.23
CA GLY A 418 35.91 -8.60 7.56
C GLY A 418 35.13 -7.84 8.64
N ILE A 419 34.02 -7.19 8.26
CA ILE A 419 33.15 -6.46 9.21
C ILE A 419 32.21 -7.43 9.91
N LEU A 420 31.59 -8.31 9.13
CA LEU A 420 30.77 -9.42 9.62
C LEU A 420 31.31 -10.72 9.05
N ASP A 421 31.29 -11.78 9.83
CA ASP A 421 31.48 -13.13 9.29
C ASP A 421 30.19 -13.65 8.61
N LEU A 422 30.24 -14.87 8.06
CA LEU A 422 29.10 -15.45 7.35
C LEU A 422 27.89 -15.68 8.29
N GLU A 423 28.13 -16.12 9.53
CA GLU A 423 27.06 -16.39 10.50
C GLU A 423 26.36 -15.10 10.90
N GLN A 424 27.13 -14.08 11.26
CA GLN A 424 26.65 -12.74 11.57
C GLN A 424 25.92 -12.10 10.39
N THR A 425 26.39 -12.34 9.16
CA THR A 425 25.73 -11.84 7.95
C THR A 425 24.38 -12.51 7.73
N VAL A 426 24.28 -13.83 7.91
CA VAL A 426 23.01 -14.57 7.80
C VAL A 426 22.04 -14.19 8.92
N GLU A 427 22.54 -13.99 10.14
CA GLU A 427 21.73 -13.49 11.26
C GLU A 427 21.21 -12.08 10.97
N ALA A 428 22.06 -11.16 10.50
CA ALA A 428 21.64 -9.80 10.10
C ALA A 428 20.56 -9.83 9.02
N TRP A 429 20.75 -10.70 8.02
CA TRP A 429 19.77 -10.92 6.97
C TRP A 429 18.45 -11.42 7.54
N TYR A 430 18.48 -12.42 8.44
CA TYR A 430 17.29 -12.98 9.07
C TYR A 430 16.53 -11.96 9.94
N GLU A 431 17.22 -11.11 10.69
CA GLU A 431 16.58 -10.01 11.43
C GLU A 431 15.88 -9.02 10.49
N GLY A 432 16.49 -8.72 9.34
CA GLY A 432 15.85 -7.93 8.30
C GLY A 432 14.61 -8.62 7.67
N LEU A 433 14.56 -9.95 7.63
CA LEU A 433 13.36 -10.68 7.20
C LEU A 433 12.24 -10.60 8.24
N LYS A 434 12.59 -10.72 9.52
CA LYS A 434 11.62 -10.66 10.63
C LYS A 434 10.88 -9.33 10.67
N SER A 435 11.56 -8.21 10.44
CA SER A 435 10.92 -6.88 10.43
C SER A 435 9.82 -6.75 9.37
N MET A 436 9.95 -7.48 8.26
CA MET A 436 8.98 -7.49 7.15
C MET A 436 7.83 -8.50 7.34
N LEU A 437 7.92 -9.43 8.29
CA LEU A 437 6.98 -10.54 8.41
C LEU A 437 5.54 -10.08 8.65
N PHE A 438 5.35 -9.03 9.46
CA PHE A 438 4.02 -8.49 9.75
C PHE A 438 3.33 -7.94 8.49
N ALA A 439 4.06 -7.18 7.66
CA ALA A 439 3.57 -6.69 6.38
C ALA A 439 3.19 -7.83 5.43
N MET A 440 4.00 -8.90 5.38
CA MET A 440 3.71 -10.07 4.53
C MET A 440 2.45 -10.83 4.97
N ILE A 441 2.20 -10.94 6.29
CA ILE A 441 0.95 -11.54 6.81
C ILE A 441 -0.26 -10.72 6.38
N ILE A 442 -0.19 -9.39 6.52
CA ILE A 442 -1.26 -8.50 6.07
C ILE A 442 -1.49 -8.65 4.57
N LEU A 443 -0.42 -8.73 3.77
CA LEU A 443 -0.50 -8.86 2.31
C LEU A 443 -1.26 -10.13 1.89
N VAL A 444 -0.92 -11.27 2.50
CA VAL A 444 -1.60 -12.55 2.22
C VAL A 444 -3.07 -12.49 2.61
N LEU A 445 -3.40 -11.88 3.75
CA LEU A 445 -4.79 -11.71 4.17
C LEU A 445 -5.55 -10.70 3.29
N ALA A 446 -4.87 -9.66 2.80
CA ALA A 446 -5.45 -8.70 1.87
C ALA A 446 -5.80 -9.36 0.53
N TRP A 447 -4.90 -10.19 -0.02
CA TRP A 447 -5.20 -10.99 -1.21
C TRP A 447 -6.33 -11.98 -0.98
N ALA A 448 -6.37 -12.64 0.19
CA ALA A 448 -7.47 -13.53 0.54
C ALA A 448 -8.82 -12.77 0.64
N LEU A 449 -8.81 -11.54 1.17
CA LEU A 449 -9.98 -10.67 1.19
C LEU A 449 -10.38 -10.21 -0.22
N SER A 450 -9.40 -9.93 -1.09
CA SER A 450 -9.62 -9.61 -2.51
C SER A 450 -10.33 -10.75 -3.24
N ASN A 451 -9.84 -11.99 -3.06
CA ASN A 451 -10.46 -13.19 -3.63
C ASN A 451 -11.91 -13.35 -3.14
N ILE A 452 -12.19 -13.03 -1.87
CA ILE A 452 -13.54 -13.04 -1.31
C ILE A 452 -14.44 -12.01 -1.99
N THR A 453 -13.96 -10.77 -2.18
CA THR A 453 -14.76 -9.71 -2.83
C THR A 453 -15.04 -10.00 -4.29
N GLU A 454 -14.12 -10.70 -4.96
CA GLU A 454 -14.32 -11.21 -6.32
C GLU A 454 -15.39 -12.29 -6.36
N VAL A 455 -15.28 -13.32 -5.52
CA VAL A 455 -16.28 -14.41 -5.40
C VAL A 455 -17.67 -13.89 -5.07
N LEU A 456 -17.76 -12.79 -4.33
CA LEU A 456 -19.02 -12.17 -3.95
C LEU A 456 -19.52 -11.10 -4.93
N HIS A 457 -18.82 -10.87 -6.05
CA HIS A 457 -19.21 -9.89 -7.07
C HIS A 457 -19.38 -8.48 -6.49
N THR A 458 -18.54 -8.11 -5.52
CA THR A 458 -18.67 -6.83 -4.77
C THR A 458 -18.55 -5.63 -5.70
N ALA A 459 -17.71 -5.71 -6.74
CA ALA A 459 -17.56 -4.65 -7.74
C ALA A 459 -18.88 -4.40 -8.50
N ASP A 460 -19.53 -5.46 -8.98
CA ASP A 460 -20.79 -5.38 -9.72
C ASP A 460 -21.91 -4.75 -8.88
N PHE A 461 -21.97 -5.09 -7.58
CA PHE A 461 -22.88 -4.42 -6.64
C PHE A 461 -22.61 -2.92 -6.52
N LEU A 462 -21.36 -2.53 -6.40
CA LEU A 462 -20.99 -1.13 -6.25
C LEU A 462 -21.35 -0.30 -7.50
N VAL A 463 -21.14 -0.83 -8.71
CA VAL A 463 -21.60 -0.25 -9.97
C VAL A 463 -23.11 0.01 -9.91
N SER A 464 -23.87 -1.01 -9.51
CA SER A 464 -25.34 -0.95 -9.52
C SER A 464 -25.93 0.13 -8.59
N VAL A 465 -25.19 0.51 -7.53
CA VAL A 465 -25.68 1.45 -6.49
C VAL A 465 -25.08 2.85 -6.63
N LEU A 466 -23.78 2.96 -6.94
CA LEU A 466 -23.04 4.22 -6.82
C LEU A 466 -22.92 5.01 -8.13
N GLY A 467 -23.14 4.36 -9.26
CA GLY A 467 -22.94 4.94 -10.58
C GLY A 467 -23.58 6.26 -10.90
N GLU A 468 -24.86 6.40 -10.53
CA GLU A 468 -25.67 7.56 -10.89
C GLU A 468 -25.50 8.73 -9.90
N TRP A 469 -24.99 8.46 -8.69
CA TRP A 469 -25.03 9.41 -7.57
C TRP A 469 -23.66 9.96 -7.16
N LEU A 470 -22.57 9.36 -7.63
CA LEU A 470 -21.22 9.69 -7.19
C LEU A 470 -20.41 10.37 -8.32
N PRO A 471 -20.19 11.70 -8.26
CA PRO A 471 -19.35 12.38 -9.24
C PRO A 471 -17.93 11.79 -9.22
N PRO A 472 -17.41 11.26 -10.35
CA PRO A 472 -16.12 10.56 -10.38
C PRO A 472 -14.97 11.40 -9.80
N GLY A 473 -14.98 12.71 -10.00
CA GLY A 473 -13.93 13.60 -9.50
C GLY A 473 -13.86 13.77 -7.98
N VAL A 474 -14.93 13.43 -7.23
CA VAL A 474 -14.93 13.50 -5.75
C VAL A 474 -14.38 12.21 -5.13
N VAL A 475 -14.41 11.11 -5.87
CA VAL A 475 -14.05 9.77 -5.40
C VAL A 475 -12.66 9.71 -4.75
N PRO A 476 -11.58 10.26 -5.34
CA PRO A 476 -10.26 10.22 -4.72
C PRO A 476 -10.22 10.87 -3.33
N ALA A 477 -10.92 11.99 -3.14
CA ALA A 477 -10.94 12.71 -1.86
C ALA A 477 -11.67 11.92 -0.76
N LEU A 478 -12.77 11.24 -1.11
CA LEU A 478 -13.47 10.36 -0.17
C LEU A 478 -12.61 9.17 0.23
N ILE A 479 -11.88 8.60 -0.72
CA ILE A 479 -10.93 7.51 -0.47
C ILE A 479 -9.81 7.97 0.47
N PHE A 480 -9.27 9.17 0.29
CA PHE A 480 -8.27 9.72 1.20
C PHE A 480 -8.80 9.76 2.63
N VAL A 481 -10.01 10.29 2.83
CA VAL A 481 -10.64 10.40 4.17
C VAL A 481 -10.89 9.02 4.78
N LEU A 482 -11.36 8.06 3.98
CA LEU A 482 -11.58 6.69 4.44
C LEU A 482 -10.26 6.00 4.84
N ALA A 483 -9.22 6.15 4.03
CA ALA A 483 -7.89 5.64 4.33
C ALA A 483 -7.30 6.31 5.58
N ALA A 484 -7.38 7.63 5.67
CA ALA A 484 -6.97 8.40 6.83
C ALA A 484 -7.66 7.93 8.12
N ALA A 485 -8.99 7.75 8.11
CA ALA A 485 -9.74 7.28 9.28
C ALA A 485 -9.36 5.85 9.67
N THR A 486 -9.18 4.96 8.68
CA THR A 486 -8.80 3.56 8.90
C THR A 486 -7.39 3.46 9.47
N ALA A 487 -6.42 4.17 8.90
CA ALA A 487 -5.04 4.19 9.38
C ALA A 487 -4.94 4.84 10.76
N PHE A 488 -5.65 5.95 11.00
CA PHE A 488 -5.68 6.59 12.30
C PHE A 488 -6.16 5.66 13.41
N ALA A 489 -7.23 4.90 13.16
CA ALA A 489 -7.79 4.02 14.18
C ALA A 489 -7.04 2.69 14.35
N THR A 490 -6.39 2.20 13.29
CA THR A 490 -5.62 0.94 13.34
C THR A 490 -4.18 1.13 13.76
N GLY A 491 -3.63 2.34 13.59
CA GLY A 491 -2.20 2.60 13.75
C GLY A 491 -1.34 1.83 12.75
N SER A 492 -1.83 1.61 11.53
CA SER A 492 -1.07 0.84 10.54
C SER A 492 -1.33 1.32 9.11
N SER A 493 -0.27 1.82 8.47
CA SER A 493 -0.24 2.12 7.04
C SER A 493 -0.45 0.86 6.18
N TRP A 494 0.32 -0.20 6.48
CA TRP A 494 0.25 -1.49 5.77
C TRP A 494 -1.17 -2.06 5.79
N GLY A 495 -1.77 -2.14 6.98
CA GLY A 495 -3.12 -2.68 7.14
C GLY A 495 -4.18 -1.94 6.36
N THR A 496 -4.11 -0.61 6.37
CA THR A 496 -5.06 0.25 5.67
C THR A 496 -5.00 0.04 4.17
N MET A 497 -3.80 0.03 3.59
CA MET A 497 -3.60 -0.27 2.18
C MET A 497 -4.11 -1.67 1.82
N GLY A 498 -3.85 -2.66 2.67
CA GLY A 498 -4.29 -4.04 2.46
C GLY A 498 -5.82 -4.20 2.46
N ILE A 499 -6.52 -3.45 3.32
CA ILE A 499 -7.98 -3.44 3.37
C ILE A 499 -8.58 -2.69 2.17
N LEU A 500 -8.02 -1.52 1.82
CA LEU A 500 -8.68 -0.59 0.90
C LEU A 500 -8.29 -0.75 -0.56
N MET A 501 -7.04 -1.11 -0.88
CA MET A 501 -6.59 -1.18 -2.28
C MET A 501 -7.41 -2.19 -3.13
N PRO A 502 -7.69 -3.42 -2.64
CA PRO A 502 -8.49 -4.38 -3.38
C PRO A 502 -9.94 -3.93 -3.63
N LEU A 503 -10.45 -3.02 -2.81
CA LEU A 503 -11.81 -2.49 -2.92
C LEU A 503 -11.86 -1.24 -3.82
N VAL A 504 -10.91 -0.34 -3.63
CA VAL A 504 -10.90 0.99 -4.25
C VAL A 504 -10.68 0.91 -5.74
N VAL A 505 -9.75 0.07 -6.20
CA VAL A 505 -9.37 0.03 -7.61
C VAL A 505 -10.52 -0.48 -8.49
N PRO A 506 -11.18 -1.62 -8.18
CA PRO A 506 -12.37 -2.05 -8.91
C PRO A 506 -13.52 -1.04 -8.83
N LEU A 507 -13.77 -0.46 -7.64
CA LEU A 507 -14.82 0.55 -7.45
C LEU A 507 -14.61 1.78 -8.35
N VAL A 508 -13.38 2.30 -8.40
CA VAL A 508 -13.08 3.51 -9.17
C VAL A 508 -13.22 3.21 -10.67
N TRP A 509 -12.73 2.04 -11.12
CA TRP A 509 -12.90 1.64 -12.51
C TRP A 509 -14.37 1.51 -12.90
N ALA A 510 -15.16 0.83 -12.08
CA ALA A 510 -16.61 0.72 -12.21
C ALA A 510 -17.29 2.09 -12.38
N VAL A 511 -16.97 3.04 -11.50
CA VAL A 511 -17.51 4.41 -11.57
C VAL A 511 -17.10 5.11 -12.87
N LEU A 512 -15.87 4.91 -13.34
CA LEU A 512 -15.39 5.47 -14.61
C LEU A 512 -16.15 4.90 -15.81
N VAL A 513 -16.24 3.56 -15.92
CA VAL A 513 -16.95 2.88 -17.02
C VAL A 513 -18.40 3.34 -17.11
N GLN A 514 -19.10 3.39 -15.99
CA GLN A 514 -20.50 3.78 -15.94
C GLN A 514 -20.75 5.24 -16.34
N ASN A 515 -19.75 6.10 -16.15
CA ASN A 515 -19.80 7.50 -16.56
C ASN A 515 -19.21 7.73 -17.97
N GLY A 516 -18.83 6.68 -18.71
CA GLY A 516 -18.18 6.77 -20.01
C GLY A 516 -16.80 7.44 -19.95
N MET A 517 -16.08 7.23 -18.85
CA MET A 517 -14.77 7.81 -18.52
C MET A 517 -13.68 6.72 -18.42
N ASP A 518 -13.85 5.61 -19.13
CA ASP A 518 -12.93 4.48 -19.22
C ASP A 518 -11.76 4.72 -20.20
N ASP A 519 -11.65 5.91 -20.79
CA ASP A 519 -10.55 6.26 -21.67
C ASP A 519 -9.31 6.80 -20.90
N PRO A 520 -8.09 6.70 -21.49
CA PRO A 520 -6.85 7.11 -20.83
C PRO A 520 -6.79 8.57 -20.35
N SER A 521 -7.61 9.48 -20.89
CA SER A 521 -7.62 10.88 -20.43
C SER A 521 -8.17 11.02 -19.01
N HIS A 522 -9.00 10.08 -18.57
CA HIS A 522 -9.65 10.07 -17.25
C HIS A 522 -8.93 9.21 -16.20
N TYR A 523 -7.87 8.49 -16.59
CA TYR A 523 -7.10 7.64 -15.68
C TYR A 523 -6.46 8.40 -14.52
N HIS A 524 -6.34 9.73 -14.62
CA HIS A 524 -5.95 10.58 -13.50
C HIS A 524 -6.81 10.38 -12.25
N ILE A 525 -8.09 10.03 -12.39
CA ILE A 525 -8.98 9.72 -11.26
C ILE A 525 -8.57 8.40 -10.59
N LEU A 526 -8.25 7.37 -11.38
CA LEU A 526 -7.74 6.10 -10.88
C LEU A 526 -6.39 6.27 -10.20
N TYR A 527 -5.44 6.95 -10.85
CA TYR A 527 -4.12 7.24 -10.29
C TYR A 527 -4.21 8.05 -9.00
N SER A 528 -5.06 9.07 -8.97
CA SER A 528 -5.31 9.86 -7.76
C SER A 528 -5.98 9.03 -6.67
N SER A 529 -6.87 8.10 -7.00
CA SER A 529 -7.54 7.22 -6.03
C SER A 529 -6.59 6.23 -5.39
N VAL A 530 -5.75 5.55 -6.20
CA VAL A 530 -4.65 4.70 -5.71
C VAL A 530 -3.75 5.52 -4.79
N SER A 531 -3.35 6.71 -5.25
CA SER A 531 -2.52 7.59 -4.45
C SER A 531 -3.19 8.05 -3.16
N CYS A 532 -4.52 8.18 -3.12
CA CYS A 532 -5.25 8.58 -1.91
C CYS A 532 -5.36 7.44 -0.89
N VAL A 533 -5.37 6.18 -1.33
CA VAL A 533 -5.18 5.04 -0.42
C VAL A 533 -3.80 5.15 0.23
N LEU A 534 -2.74 5.36 -0.57
CA LEU A 534 -1.38 5.48 -0.05
C LEU A 534 -1.23 6.69 0.89
N ALA A 535 -1.61 7.87 0.41
CA ALA A 535 -1.50 9.16 1.09
C ALA A 535 -2.31 9.20 2.38
N GLY A 536 -3.55 8.71 2.35
CA GLY A 536 -4.43 8.64 3.52
C GLY A 536 -3.90 7.63 4.55
N SER A 537 -3.29 6.53 4.11
CA SER A 537 -2.67 5.57 5.02
C SER A 537 -1.52 6.21 5.80
N VAL A 538 -0.60 6.91 5.11
CA VAL A 538 0.52 7.64 5.73
C VAL A 538 0.02 8.79 6.62
N TRP A 539 -1.03 9.51 6.19
CA TRP A 539 -1.62 10.58 7.00
C TRP A 539 -2.19 10.06 8.33
N GLY A 540 -2.96 8.96 8.26
CA GLY A 540 -3.56 8.38 9.45
C GLY A 540 -2.50 7.83 10.39
N ASP A 541 -1.41 7.26 9.84
CA ASP A 541 -0.24 6.79 10.58
C ASP A 541 0.37 7.92 11.42
N HIS A 542 0.75 9.05 10.79
CA HIS A 542 1.32 10.22 11.47
C HIS A 542 0.42 10.79 12.59
N CYS A 543 -0.89 10.64 12.45
CA CYS A 543 -1.82 11.22 13.42
C CYS A 543 -2.15 10.25 14.56
N SER A 544 -1.90 8.95 14.39
CA SER A 544 -2.36 7.92 15.30
C SER A 544 -1.46 7.76 16.54
N PRO A 545 -1.99 7.84 17.77
CA PRO A 545 -1.23 7.57 18.99
C PRO A 545 -0.90 6.09 19.24
N ILE A 546 -1.22 5.23 18.28
CA ILE A 546 -0.93 3.79 18.37
C ILE A 546 -0.22 3.28 17.11
N SER A 547 0.18 4.19 16.23
CA SER A 547 0.92 3.87 15.02
C SER A 547 2.31 3.33 15.37
N ASP A 548 2.72 2.28 14.67
CA ASP A 548 4.05 1.68 14.82
C ASP A 548 5.16 2.69 14.49
N THR A 549 5.09 3.35 13.33
CA THR A 549 6.06 4.39 12.92
C THR A 549 6.05 5.60 13.86
N THR A 550 4.88 6.00 14.36
CA THR A 550 4.76 7.11 15.33
C THR A 550 5.36 6.74 16.68
N ILE A 551 5.11 5.52 17.18
CA ILE A 551 5.72 4.99 18.40
C ILE A 551 7.24 4.90 18.21
N LEU A 552 7.71 4.25 17.14
CA LEU A 552 9.14 4.09 16.86
C LEU A 552 9.85 5.44 16.73
N SER A 553 9.25 6.43 16.05
CA SER A 553 9.81 7.77 15.92
C SER A 553 9.98 8.47 17.27
N SER A 554 8.95 8.41 18.13
CA SER A 554 9.02 8.98 19.48
C SER A 554 10.05 8.27 20.35
N MET A 555 10.11 6.94 20.29
CA MET A 555 11.05 6.11 21.04
C MET A 555 12.50 6.34 20.59
N ALA A 556 12.76 6.32 19.28
CA ALA A 556 14.07 6.56 18.70
C ALA A 556 14.56 8.00 18.93
N SER A 557 13.66 8.95 19.04
CA SER A 557 14.00 10.34 19.37
C SER A 557 14.11 10.58 20.88
N GLY A 558 13.73 9.61 21.72
CA GLY A 558 13.71 9.74 23.17
C GLY A 558 12.68 10.76 23.66
N CYS A 559 11.59 10.92 22.93
CA CYS A 559 10.48 11.83 23.20
C CYS A 559 9.35 11.08 23.93
N ASP A 560 8.63 11.77 24.81
CA ASP A 560 7.34 11.26 25.29
C ASP A 560 6.39 11.09 24.09
N HIS A 561 5.81 9.90 23.97
CA HIS A 561 4.99 9.54 22.82
C HIS A 561 3.74 10.43 22.68
N VAL A 562 3.11 10.80 23.79
CA VAL A 562 1.89 11.63 23.78
C VAL A 562 2.23 13.05 23.36
N GLU A 563 3.36 13.60 23.84
CA GLU A 563 3.83 14.92 23.42
C GLU A 563 4.24 14.96 21.94
N HIS A 564 4.85 13.89 21.41
CA HIS A 564 5.11 13.75 19.96
C HIS A 564 3.80 13.86 19.15
N VAL A 565 2.83 13.01 19.45
CA VAL A 565 1.53 13.00 18.76
C VAL A 565 0.84 14.37 18.84
N ARG A 566 0.83 14.97 20.03
CA ARG A 566 0.19 16.27 20.28
C ARG A 566 0.82 17.42 19.50
N THR A 567 2.14 17.43 19.40
CA THR A 567 2.89 18.50 18.71
C THR A 567 2.88 18.32 17.19
N GLN A 568 2.86 17.08 16.69
CA GLN A 568 2.78 16.73 15.27
C GLN A 568 1.39 16.97 14.66
N LEU A 569 0.31 16.70 15.41
CA LEU A 569 -1.05 16.69 14.88
C LEU A 569 -1.48 18.00 14.15
N PRO A 570 -1.20 19.22 14.67
CA PRO A 570 -1.54 20.45 13.94
C PRO A 570 -0.84 20.60 12.59
N TYR A 571 0.38 20.07 12.46
CA TYR A 571 1.18 20.11 11.24
C TYR A 571 0.59 19.12 10.23
N ALA A 572 0.35 17.87 10.64
CA ALA A 572 -0.27 16.84 9.81
C ALA A 572 -1.68 17.23 9.34
N LEU A 573 -2.51 17.81 10.21
CA LEU A 573 -3.84 18.32 9.85
C LEU A 573 -3.78 19.43 8.80
N SER A 574 -2.82 20.35 8.93
CA SER A 574 -2.63 21.45 7.98
C SER A 574 -2.26 20.92 6.60
N VAL A 575 -1.26 20.03 6.53
CA VAL A 575 -0.81 19.43 5.26
C VAL A 575 -1.88 18.54 4.65
N GLY A 576 -2.55 17.70 5.44
CA GLY A 576 -3.65 16.84 4.98
C GLY A 576 -4.83 17.64 4.42
N THR A 577 -5.24 18.72 5.10
CA THR A 577 -6.32 19.59 4.62
C THR A 577 -5.95 20.24 3.29
N VAL A 578 -4.73 20.76 3.16
CA VAL A 578 -4.25 21.35 1.90
C VAL A 578 -4.17 20.30 0.80
N ALA A 579 -3.67 19.11 1.10
CA ALA A 579 -3.57 18.01 0.15
C ALA A 579 -4.95 17.60 -0.39
N ILE A 580 -5.98 17.50 0.46
CA ILE A 580 -7.34 17.15 0.03
C ILE A 580 -7.95 18.30 -0.78
N VAL A 581 -8.03 19.51 -0.21
CA VAL A 581 -8.82 20.62 -0.76
C VAL A 581 -8.20 21.22 -2.02
N PHE A 582 -6.87 21.30 -2.08
CA PHE A 582 -6.15 21.97 -3.18
C PHE A 582 -5.32 21.02 -4.04
N GLY A 583 -5.15 19.76 -3.64
CA GLY A 583 -4.47 18.73 -4.41
C GLY A 583 -5.46 17.74 -5.01
N THR A 584 -5.88 16.77 -4.20
CA THR A 584 -6.68 15.61 -4.59
C THR A 584 -8.03 15.98 -5.20
N LEU A 585 -8.81 16.84 -4.54
CA LEU A 585 -10.18 17.15 -5.00
C LEU A 585 -10.15 17.85 -6.36
N PRO A 586 -9.36 18.92 -6.60
CA PRO A 586 -9.29 19.50 -7.93
C PRO A 586 -8.62 18.58 -8.96
N ALA A 587 -7.66 17.74 -8.55
CA ALA A 587 -7.04 16.77 -9.44
C ALA A 587 -8.05 15.75 -9.97
N GLY A 588 -9.00 15.30 -9.15
CA GLY A 588 -10.11 14.44 -9.59
C GLY A 588 -11.03 15.10 -10.63
N PHE A 589 -11.09 16.43 -10.69
CA PHE A 589 -11.79 17.19 -11.73
C PHE A 589 -10.90 17.59 -12.92
N GLY A 590 -9.73 16.97 -13.06
CA GLY A 590 -8.82 17.18 -14.20
C GLY A 590 -7.78 18.27 -14.01
N MET A 591 -7.62 18.85 -12.81
CA MET A 591 -6.50 19.76 -12.54
C MET A 591 -5.17 18.99 -12.63
N PRO A 592 -4.16 19.50 -13.38
CA PRO A 592 -2.86 18.85 -13.41
C PRO A 592 -2.22 18.77 -12.02
N TRP A 593 -1.67 17.62 -11.68
CA TRP A 593 -1.07 17.35 -10.36
C TRP A 593 -0.01 18.38 -9.94
N TRP A 594 0.80 18.87 -10.88
CA TRP A 594 1.86 19.84 -10.60
C TRP A 594 1.30 21.20 -10.17
N VAL A 595 0.14 21.60 -10.68
CA VAL A 595 -0.55 22.83 -10.25
C VAL A 595 -0.97 22.67 -8.79
N GLY A 596 -1.56 21.53 -8.44
CA GLY A 596 -1.97 21.23 -7.07
C GLY A 596 -0.81 21.24 -6.07
N LEU A 597 0.35 20.68 -6.47
CA LEU A 597 1.56 20.72 -5.65
C LEU A 597 2.09 22.16 -5.46
N LEU A 598 2.14 22.97 -6.51
CA LEU A 598 2.61 24.36 -6.42
C LEU A 598 1.68 25.22 -5.56
N VAL A 599 0.36 25.09 -5.76
CA VAL A 599 -0.65 25.79 -4.95
C VAL A 599 -0.57 25.32 -3.49
N GLY A 600 -0.50 24.02 -3.26
CA GLY A 600 -0.37 23.46 -1.91
C GLY A 600 0.89 23.94 -1.20
N ALA A 601 2.05 23.93 -1.87
CA ALA A 601 3.31 24.43 -1.32
C ALA A 601 3.23 25.93 -1.00
N ALA A 602 2.64 26.75 -1.88
CA ALA A 602 2.45 28.18 -1.65
C ALA A 602 1.50 28.46 -0.47
N LEU A 603 0.42 27.69 -0.33
CA LEU A 603 -0.53 27.79 0.77
C LEU A 603 0.10 27.38 2.10
N LEU A 604 0.88 26.30 2.14
CA LEU A 604 1.60 25.88 3.35
C LEU A 604 2.68 26.90 3.74
N TYR A 605 3.37 27.48 2.78
CA TYR A 605 4.28 28.59 3.01
C TYR A 605 3.57 29.82 3.59
N GLY A 606 2.46 30.23 2.98
CA GLY A 606 1.65 31.35 3.44
C GLY A 606 1.08 31.10 4.84
N LEU A 607 0.55 29.91 5.09
CA LEU A 607 0.06 29.47 6.41
C LEU A 607 1.18 29.61 7.44
N LEU A 608 2.35 29.01 7.19
CA LEU A 608 3.48 29.06 8.11
C LEU A 608 3.94 30.49 8.39
N LYS A 609 3.88 31.39 7.40
CA LYS A 609 4.19 32.82 7.59
C LYS A 609 3.16 33.58 8.41
N VAL A 610 1.90 33.17 8.37
CA VAL A 610 0.80 33.83 9.10
C VAL A 610 0.68 33.32 10.53
N VAL A 611 0.78 32.00 10.75
CA VAL A 611 0.57 31.39 12.08
C VAL A 611 1.87 31.05 12.79
N GLY A 612 2.98 30.91 12.05
CA GLY A 612 4.28 30.55 12.59
C GLY A 612 4.91 31.70 13.35
N THR A 613 5.42 31.40 14.54
CA THR A 613 6.18 32.33 15.37
C THR A 613 7.67 31.96 15.29
N PRO A 614 8.58 32.93 15.10
CA PRO A 614 10.00 32.64 15.03
C PRO A 614 10.52 32.11 16.36
N VAL A 615 11.40 31.11 16.25
CA VAL A 615 12.19 30.56 17.34
C VAL A 615 13.66 30.85 17.06
N ASP A 616 14.38 31.36 18.05
CA ASP A 616 15.79 31.71 17.89
C ASP A 616 16.65 30.49 17.52
N THR A 617 17.64 30.71 16.65
CA THR A 617 18.65 29.70 16.32
C THR A 617 19.64 29.56 17.47
N ALA A 618 19.77 28.32 17.98
CA ALA A 618 20.80 27.99 18.96
C ALA A 618 22.05 27.47 18.24
N GLU A 619 23.22 27.95 18.66
CA GLU A 619 24.52 27.41 18.22
C GLU A 619 24.98 26.33 19.21
N ALA A 620 25.83 25.41 18.73
CA ALA A 620 26.49 24.46 19.60
C ALA A 620 27.29 25.23 20.70
N PRO A 621 27.24 24.81 21.97
CA PRO A 621 28.11 25.38 23.00
C PRO A 621 29.56 25.28 22.52
N ALA A 622 30.33 26.37 22.62
CA ALA A 622 31.75 26.35 22.28
C ALA A 622 32.42 25.18 23.00
N GLU A 623 33.04 24.26 22.25
CA GLU A 623 33.81 23.17 22.83
C GLU A 623 34.83 23.78 23.79
N ALA A 624 34.75 23.43 25.07
CA ALA A 624 35.81 23.76 26.00
C ALA A 624 37.10 23.14 25.42
N PRO A 625 38.20 23.90 25.28
CA PRO A 625 39.43 23.35 24.74
C PRO A 625 39.83 22.14 25.57
N ALA A 626 40.04 21.02 24.88
CA ALA A 626 40.37 19.71 25.43
C ALA A 626 41.65 19.72 26.29
#